data_AF-A0A7Y2B3Q6-F1
#
_entry.id   AF-A0A7Y2B3Q6-F1
#
_cell.length_a   1.000
_cell.length_b   1.000
_cell.length_c   1.000
_cell.angle_alpha   90.00
_cell.angle_beta   90.00
_cell.angle_gamma   90.00
#
_symmetry.space_group_name_H-M   'P 1'
#
loop_
_entity.id
_entity.type
_entity.pdbx_description
1 polymer ?
#
loop_
_entity_poly.entity_id
_entity_poly.type
_entity_poly.pdbx_seq_one_letter_code
_entity_poly.pdbx_strand_id
1 'polypeptide(L)'
;MAQENTGADRRSFLSRSLGFMMFGALAASYGTFTAFAGRFLYPAHGSRQSWLLVKPTREISENASIDYKTPAGAPVTITRRGRTGTAEDFLALSSTCPHLGCKVSWEPHNSRFFCPCHNGVFDPDGVATHGPPAEAHQSLPQYPLKVENGLLYIQVPTEYLASNGIAQKGVVVAAAGEGDKRGPGHDPCLSVKPAGTADAHASRARGDEERV
;
A
#
# COMPACT_ATOMS: atom_id res chain seq x y z
N MET A 1 -75.39 38.15 21.12
CA MET A 1 -74.11 38.81 20.81
C MET A 1 -73.04 37.72 20.78
N ALA A 2 -72.64 37.26 19.59
CA ALA A 2 -71.49 36.37 19.43
C ALA A 2 -70.59 37.03 18.39
N GLN A 3 -69.57 37.75 18.85
CA GLN A 3 -68.53 38.23 17.96
C GLN A 3 -67.67 37.04 17.57
N GLU A 4 -67.67 36.76 16.27
CA GLU A 4 -66.95 35.68 15.61
C GLU A 4 -65.44 35.95 15.65
N ASN A 5 -64.67 35.04 16.26
CA ASN A 5 -63.22 35.10 16.43
C ASN A 5 -62.44 34.78 15.12
N THR A 6 -62.89 35.21 13.94
CA THR A 6 -62.23 34.83 12.67
C THR A 6 -60.83 35.42 12.48
N GLY A 7 -60.52 36.55 13.11
CA GLY A 7 -59.20 37.17 13.04
C GLY A 7 -58.09 36.39 13.75
N ALA A 8 -58.43 35.73 14.88
CA ALA A 8 -57.49 34.93 15.65
C ALA A 8 -57.17 33.60 14.95
N ASP A 9 -58.16 32.96 14.33
CA ASP A 9 -58.00 31.71 13.59
C ASP A 9 -57.15 31.86 12.33
N ARG A 10 -57.31 32.96 11.57
CA ARG A 10 -56.49 33.21 10.37
C ARG A 10 -55.02 33.44 10.73
N ARG A 11 -54.75 34.16 11.82
CA ARG A 11 -53.39 34.44 12.30
C ARG A 11 -52.73 33.18 12.85
N SER A 12 -53.47 32.34 13.58
CA SER A 12 -52.95 31.08 14.11
C SER A 12 -52.69 30.05 13.00
N PHE A 13 -53.53 30.05 11.96
CA PHE A 13 -53.34 29.22 10.77
C PHE A 13 -52.08 29.64 9.99
N LEU A 14 -51.93 30.93 9.71
CA LEU A 14 -50.75 31.46 9.02
C LEU A 14 -49.47 31.25 9.83
N SER A 15 -49.49 31.45 11.15
CA SER A 15 -48.31 31.23 11.98
C SER A 15 -47.92 29.75 12.07
N ARG A 16 -48.89 28.83 12.12
CA ARG A 16 -48.62 27.38 12.04
C ARG A 16 -48.05 27.00 10.67
N SER A 17 -48.64 27.47 9.57
CA SER A 17 -48.15 27.11 8.23
C SER A 17 -46.75 27.67 7.96
N LEU A 18 -46.48 28.92 8.36
CA LEU A 18 -45.14 29.52 8.31
C LEU A 18 -44.14 28.77 9.21
N GLY A 19 -44.57 28.37 10.41
CA GLY A 19 -43.77 27.53 11.30
C GLY A 19 -43.39 26.21 10.66
N PHE A 20 -44.36 25.46 10.11
CA PHE A 20 -44.11 24.20 9.40
C PHE A 20 -43.17 24.40 8.20
N MET A 21 -43.32 25.50 7.46
CA MET A 21 -42.44 25.81 6.33
C MET A 21 -40.99 26.08 6.79
N MET A 22 -40.80 26.83 7.87
CA MET A 22 -39.47 27.08 8.44
C MET A 22 -38.81 25.81 8.97
N PHE A 23 -39.54 25.00 9.74
CA PHE A 23 -39.03 23.71 10.23
C PHE A 23 -38.73 22.74 9.09
N GLY A 24 -39.58 22.69 8.06
CA GLY A 24 -39.36 21.88 6.86
C GLY A 24 -38.10 22.31 6.10
N ALA A 25 -37.91 23.62 5.91
CA ALA A 25 -36.72 24.17 5.27
C ALA A 25 -35.45 23.87 6.09
N LEU A 26 -35.51 24.00 7.40
CA LEU A 26 -34.39 23.71 8.29
C LEU A 26 -34.03 22.21 8.24
N ALA A 27 -35.02 21.33 8.36
CA ALA A 27 -34.81 19.89 8.27
C ALA A 27 -34.23 19.47 6.92
N ALA A 28 -34.71 20.04 5.82
CA ALA A 28 -34.15 19.79 4.48
C ALA A 28 -32.70 20.28 4.36
N SER A 29 -32.39 21.46 4.91
CA SER A 29 -31.05 22.06 4.85
C SER A 29 -30.03 21.25 5.65
N TYR A 30 -30.34 20.96 6.91
CA TYR A 30 -29.45 20.15 7.75
C TYR A 30 -29.40 18.70 7.29
N GLY A 31 -30.51 18.13 6.83
CA GLY A 31 -30.58 16.77 6.28
C GLY A 31 -29.69 16.60 5.05
N THR A 32 -29.76 17.53 4.10
CA THR A 32 -28.87 17.50 2.93
C THR A 32 -27.41 17.74 3.31
N PHE A 33 -27.12 18.74 4.15
CA PHE A 33 -25.75 19.01 4.61
C PHE A 33 -25.13 17.80 5.33
N THR A 34 -25.86 17.18 6.25
CA THR A 34 -25.40 15.97 6.96
C THR A 34 -25.21 14.79 6.03
N ALA A 35 -26.08 14.60 5.03
CA ALA A 35 -25.89 13.57 4.01
C ALA A 35 -24.62 13.83 3.17
N PHE A 36 -24.39 15.06 2.73
CA PHE A 36 -23.19 15.42 1.97
C PHE A 36 -21.91 15.34 2.81
N ALA A 37 -21.94 15.88 4.03
CA ALA A 37 -20.82 15.80 4.97
C ALA A 37 -20.52 14.34 5.34
N GLY A 38 -21.54 13.53 5.58
CA GLY A 38 -21.41 12.10 5.83
C GLY A 38 -20.79 11.37 4.65
N ARG A 39 -21.26 11.61 3.42
CA ARG A 39 -20.71 11.04 2.18
C ARG A 39 -19.25 11.46 1.95
N PHE A 40 -18.90 12.69 2.31
CA PHE A 40 -17.55 13.22 2.19
C PHE A 40 -16.59 12.62 3.23
N LEU A 41 -17.02 12.53 4.50
CA LEU A 41 -16.23 11.97 5.60
C LEU A 41 -16.10 10.45 5.51
N TYR A 42 -17.15 9.77 5.05
CA TYR A 42 -17.19 8.32 4.87
C TYR A 42 -17.42 7.99 3.40
N PRO A 43 -16.37 8.09 2.58
CA PRO A 43 -16.49 7.72 1.18
C PRO A 43 -16.69 6.20 1.10
N ALA A 44 -17.92 5.79 0.75
CA ALA A 44 -18.23 4.40 0.44
C ALA A 44 -17.54 4.01 -0.88
N HIS A 45 -16.29 3.54 -0.79
CA HIS A 45 -15.56 2.95 -1.90
C HIS A 45 -15.55 1.43 -1.74
N GLY A 46 -16.43 0.76 -2.48
CA GLY A 46 -16.40 -0.69 -2.61
C GLY A 46 -15.38 -1.07 -3.66
N SER A 47 -14.14 -1.36 -3.23
CA SER A 47 -13.03 -1.53 -4.15
C SER A 47 -13.25 -2.58 -5.25
N ARG A 48 -13.38 -2.15 -6.51
CA ARG A 48 -13.43 -3.06 -7.66
C ARG A 48 -12.13 -3.86 -7.72
N GLN A 49 -12.24 -5.16 -7.48
CA GLN A 49 -11.13 -6.11 -7.54
C GLN A 49 -10.90 -6.54 -8.98
N SER A 50 -9.65 -6.48 -9.44
CA SER A 50 -9.27 -6.96 -10.76
C SER A 50 -8.04 -7.85 -10.68
N TRP A 51 -7.96 -8.84 -11.56
CA TRP A 51 -6.77 -9.66 -11.73
C TRP A 51 -5.74 -8.90 -12.56
N LEU A 52 -4.56 -8.69 -12.00
CA LEU A 52 -3.44 -8.03 -12.68
C LEU A 52 -2.29 -9.02 -12.87
N LEU A 53 -1.70 -8.97 -14.06
CA LEU A 53 -0.51 -9.75 -14.38
C LEU A 53 0.69 -9.22 -13.59
N VAL A 54 1.39 -10.10 -12.88
CA VAL A 54 2.64 -9.78 -12.18
C VAL A 54 3.83 -10.11 -13.07
N LYS A 55 4.06 -11.40 -13.30
CA LYS A 55 5.19 -11.95 -14.07
C LYS A 55 4.93 -13.41 -14.50
N PRO A 56 5.68 -13.93 -15.49
CA PRO A 56 5.72 -15.37 -15.76
C PRO A 56 6.30 -16.15 -14.57
N THR A 57 5.72 -17.31 -14.26
CA THR A 57 6.16 -18.14 -13.11
C THR A 57 7.59 -18.69 -13.28
N ARG A 58 8.05 -18.82 -14.53
CA ARG A 58 9.41 -19.31 -14.87
C ARG A 58 10.53 -18.32 -14.55
N GLU A 59 10.22 -17.02 -14.48
CA GLU A 59 11.20 -15.98 -14.14
C GLU A 59 11.44 -15.87 -12.62
N ILE A 60 10.62 -16.52 -11.81
CA ILE A 60 10.71 -16.47 -10.35
C ILE A 60 11.51 -17.68 -9.90
N SER A 61 12.75 -17.51 -9.44
CA SER A 61 13.52 -18.63 -8.91
C SER A 61 12.91 -19.17 -7.62
N GLU A 62 13.25 -20.39 -7.27
CA GLU A 62 12.82 -21.01 -6.02
C GLU A 62 13.36 -20.22 -4.82
N ASN A 63 12.55 -20.08 -3.77
CA ASN A 63 12.85 -19.28 -2.57
C ASN A 63 13.10 -17.78 -2.81
N ALA A 64 12.95 -17.30 -4.04
CA ALA A 64 13.00 -15.87 -4.31
C ALA A 64 11.71 -15.19 -3.90
N SER A 65 11.84 -13.90 -3.59
CA SER A 65 10.72 -13.00 -3.35
C SER A 65 10.70 -11.88 -4.39
N ILE A 66 9.50 -11.40 -4.69
CA ILE A 66 9.28 -10.28 -5.58
C ILE A 66 8.49 -9.22 -4.83
N ASP A 67 9.04 -8.01 -4.79
CA ASP A 67 8.32 -6.85 -4.29
C ASP A 67 7.48 -6.26 -5.45
N TYR A 68 6.17 -6.33 -5.31
CA TYR A 68 5.18 -5.80 -6.23
C TYR A 68 4.43 -4.63 -5.59
N LYS A 69 4.37 -3.49 -6.28
CA LYS A 69 3.55 -2.36 -5.85
C LYS A 69 2.24 -2.38 -6.62
N THR A 70 1.14 -2.52 -5.88
CA THR A 70 -0.20 -2.46 -6.47
C THR A 70 -0.46 -1.08 -7.07
N PRO A 71 -1.38 -0.96 -8.06
CA PRO A 71 -1.78 0.33 -8.59
C PRO A 71 -2.36 1.29 -7.54
N ALA A 72 -2.94 0.75 -6.48
CA ALA A 72 -3.40 1.51 -5.31
C ALA A 72 -2.26 2.00 -4.39
N GLY A 73 -1.01 1.66 -4.72
CA GLY A 73 0.18 2.07 -3.98
C GLY A 73 0.58 1.14 -2.83
N ALA A 74 -0.24 0.15 -2.48
CA ALA A 74 0.08 -0.82 -1.44
C ALA A 74 1.25 -1.73 -1.88
N PRO A 75 2.30 -1.90 -1.05
CA PRO A 75 3.40 -2.81 -1.33
C PRO A 75 3.02 -4.25 -0.94
N VAL A 76 3.36 -5.20 -1.80
CA VAL A 76 3.08 -6.64 -1.63
C VAL A 76 4.34 -7.40 -1.96
N THR A 77 4.71 -8.36 -1.12
CA THR A 77 5.81 -9.28 -1.38
C THR A 77 5.23 -10.65 -1.76
N ILE A 78 5.65 -11.15 -2.92
CA ILE A 78 5.25 -12.45 -3.45
C ILE A 78 6.43 -13.40 -3.27
N THR A 79 6.25 -14.46 -2.51
CA THR A 79 7.26 -15.49 -2.25
C THR A 79 6.94 -16.75 -3.04
N ARG A 80 7.96 -17.39 -3.61
CA ARG A 80 7.84 -18.72 -4.24
C ARG A 80 8.36 -19.79 -3.30
N ARG A 81 7.48 -20.70 -2.89
CA ARG A 81 7.74 -21.78 -1.93
C ARG A 81 7.90 -23.15 -2.58
N GLY A 82 7.27 -23.36 -3.74
CA GLY A 82 7.26 -24.65 -4.42
C GLY A 82 7.75 -24.60 -5.86
N ARG A 83 7.98 -25.80 -6.41
CA ARG A 83 8.61 -26.02 -7.72
C ARG A 83 7.61 -26.36 -8.83
N THR A 84 6.40 -26.75 -8.47
CA THR A 84 5.36 -27.25 -9.39
C THR A 84 4.84 -26.17 -10.34
N GLY A 85 4.96 -24.89 -9.96
CA GLY A 85 4.51 -23.75 -10.75
C GLY A 85 3.01 -23.50 -10.68
N THR A 86 2.31 -24.11 -9.73
CA THR A 86 0.89 -23.88 -9.45
C THR A 86 0.68 -22.65 -8.56
N ALA A 87 -0.56 -22.20 -8.39
CA ALA A 87 -0.86 -21.04 -7.53
C ALA A 87 -0.51 -21.27 -6.05
N GLU A 88 -0.56 -22.51 -5.57
CA GLU A 88 -0.24 -22.91 -4.19
C GLU A 88 1.24 -22.74 -3.85
N ASP A 89 2.10 -22.75 -4.87
CA ASP A 89 3.54 -22.53 -4.71
C ASP A 89 3.88 -21.07 -4.45
N PHE A 90 2.94 -20.15 -4.67
CA PHE A 90 3.15 -18.72 -4.51
C PHE A 90 2.29 -18.19 -3.36
N LEU A 91 2.88 -17.33 -2.54
CA LEU A 91 2.13 -16.59 -1.54
C LEU A 91 2.40 -15.10 -1.67
N ALA A 92 1.33 -14.31 -1.80
CA ALA A 92 1.39 -12.86 -1.83
C ALA A 92 0.92 -12.30 -0.49
N LEU A 93 1.82 -11.63 0.21
CA LEU A 93 1.56 -10.98 1.49
C LEU A 93 1.81 -9.49 1.38
N SER A 94 1.03 -8.69 2.11
CA SER A 94 1.31 -7.26 2.27
C SER A 94 2.71 -7.05 2.86
N SER A 95 3.49 -6.15 2.28
CA SER A 95 4.77 -5.71 2.87
C SER A 95 4.56 -4.59 3.89
N THR A 96 3.33 -4.36 4.34
CA THR A 96 2.96 -3.31 5.32
C THR A 96 2.63 -3.95 6.66
N CYS A 97 3.38 -3.58 7.70
CA CYS A 97 3.17 -4.08 9.05
C CYS A 97 1.82 -3.62 9.59
N PRO A 98 0.96 -4.51 10.14
CA PRO A 98 -0.36 -4.16 10.63
C PRO A 98 -0.34 -3.29 11.90
N HIS A 99 0.81 -3.16 12.57
CA HIS A 99 0.97 -2.32 13.76
C HIS A 99 0.86 -0.82 13.43
N LEU A 100 1.83 -0.29 12.66
CA LEU A 100 1.94 1.14 12.34
C LEU A 100 2.30 1.40 10.86
N GLY A 101 2.22 0.39 10.00
CA GLY A 101 2.44 0.55 8.56
C GLY A 101 3.90 0.57 8.09
N CYS A 102 4.87 0.20 8.93
CA CYS A 102 6.27 0.06 8.50
C CYS A 102 6.45 -0.99 7.39
N LYS A 103 7.47 -0.81 6.53
CA LYS A 103 7.84 -1.82 5.54
C LYS A 103 8.34 -3.10 6.23
N VAL A 104 7.74 -4.22 5.87
CA VAL A 104 8.16 -5.57 6.21
C VAL A 104 8.96 -6.13 5.04
N SER A 105 10.07 -6.82 5.34
CA SER A 105 10.93 -7.42 4.32
C SER A 105 10.99 -8.92 4.49
N TRP A 106 11.07 -9.65 3.37
CA TRP A 106 11.31 -11.10 3.37
C TRP A 106 12.78 -11.39 3.66
N GLU A 107 13.04 -12.25 4.65
CA GLU A 107 14.37 -12.75 4.98
C GLU A 107 14.49 -14.21 4.48
N PRO A 108 15.08 -14.46 3.30
CA PRO A 108 15.12 -15.80 2.72
C PRO A 108 15.94 -16.79 3.57
N HIS A 109 16.99 -16.31 4.26
CA HIS A 109 17.84 -17.15 5.11
C HIS A 109 17.09 -17.72 6.32
N ASN A 110 16.12 -16.99 6.85
CA ASN A 110 15.35 -17.37 8.03
C ASN A 110 13.92 -17.81 7.66
N SER A 111 13.57 -17.78 6.37
CA SER A 111 12.22 -18.05 5.85
C SER A 111 11.15 -17.34 6.67
N ARG A 112 11.30 -16.03 6.86
CA ARG A 112 10.40 -15.23 7.68
C ARG A 112 10.28 -13.81 7.16
N PHE A 113 9.26 -13.11 7.61
CA PHE A 113 9.11 -11.69 7.39
C PHE A 113 9.53 -10.91 8.63
N PHE A 114 10.34 -9.87 8.44
CA PHE A 114 10.86 -9.06 9.54
C PHE A 114 10.52 -7.57 9.36
N CYS A 115 10.09 -6.97 10.47
CA CYS A 115 9.80 -5.54 10.59
C CYS A 115 10.77 -4.90 11.60
N PRO A 116 11.67 -4.01 11.15
CA PRO A 116 12.72 -3.44 12.00
C PRO A 116 12.22 -2.40 13.01
N CYS A 117 10.98 -1.90 12.88
CA CYS A 117 10.49 -0.80 13.71
C CYS A 117 10.33 -1.18 15.19
N HIS A 118 9.83 -2.38 15.47
CA HIS A 118 9.58 -2.87 16.83
C HIS A 118 9.78 -4.40 16.90
N ASN A 119 10.74 -4.92 16.13
CA ASN A 119 11.10 -6.34 16.04
C ASN A 119 9.89 -7.24 15.76
N GLY A 120 8.99 -6.81 14.87
CA GLY A 120 7.86 -7.63 14.44
C GLY A 120 8.35 -8.78 13.58
N VAL A 121 8.01 -10.01 13.95
CA VAL A 121 8.38 -11.21 13.19
C VAL A 121 7.13 -11.92 12.74
N PHE A 122 7.06 -12.28 11.47
CA PHE A 122 5.99 -13.10 10.91
C PHE A 122 6.59 -14.34 10.28
N ASP A 123 5.88 -15.46 10.40
CA ASP A 123 6.24 -16.71 9.74
C ASP A 123 6.10 -16.59 8.21
N PRO A 124 6.48 -17.62 7.41
CA PRO A 124 6.27 -17.60 5.98
C PRO A 124 4.82 -17.27 5.57
N ASP A 125 3.83 -17.74 6.35
CA ASP A 125 2.39 -17.63 6.10
C ASP A 125 1.83 -16.24 6.42
N GLY A 126 2.67 -15.38 7.00
CA GLY A 126 2.33 -14.02 7.38
C GLY A 126 1.69 -13.92 8.76
N VAL A 127 1.70 -14.99 9.55
CA VAL A 127 1.21 -14.99 10.93
C VAL A 127 2.28 -14.39 11.83
N ALA A 128 1.88 -13.41 12.64
CA ALA A 128 2.81 -12.80 13.59
C ALA A 128 3.18 -13.80 14.70
N THR A 129 4.49 -13.95 14.92
CA THR A 129 5.03 -14.82 15.96
C THR A 129 5.67 -14.02 17.10
N HIS A 130 6.17 -12.80 16.83
CA HIS A 130 6.81 -11.95 17.83
C HIS A 130 6.52 -10.47 17.62
N GLY A 131 6.70 -9.70 18.71
CA GLY A 131 6.54 -8.24 18.75
C GLY A 131 5.08 -7.80 18.92
N PRO A 132 4.81 -6.48 18.85
CA PRO A 132 3.46 -5.93 19.02
C PRO A 132 2.38 -6.54 18.10
N PRO A 133 2.67 -6.90 16.83
CA PRO A 133 1.70 -7.58 15.98
C PRO A 133 1.23 -8.93 16.54
N ALA A 134 2.10 -9.69 17.19
CA ALA A 134 1.75 -11.00 17.76
C ALA A 134 0.85 -10.84 18.99
N GLU A 135 1.14 -9.86 19.85
CA GLU A 135 0.30 -9.52 21.00
C GLU A 135 -1.12 -9.12 20.57
N ALA A 136 -1.21 -8.34 19.49
CA ALA A 136 -2.48 -7.91 18.90
C ALA A 136 -3.13 -8.98 17.99
N HIS A 137 -2.54 -10.17 17.84
CA HIS A 137 -3.01 -11.25 16.97
C HIS A 137 -3.22 -10.81 15.50
N GLN A 138 -2.36 -9.92 15.01
CA GLN A 138 -2.44 -9.35 13.68
C GLN A 138 -1.52 -10.11 12.72
N SER A 139 -2.07 -10.59 11.61
CA SER A 139 -1.31 -11.23 10.52
C SER A 139 -1.22 -10.31 9.31
N LEU A 140 -0.25 -10.56 8.42
CA LEU A 140 -0.13 -9.84 7.17
C LEU A 140 -1.32 -10.17 6.26
N PRO A 141 -2.01 -9.16 5.69
CA PRO A 141 -3.04 -9.39 4.70
C PRO A 141 -2.52 -10.20 3.52
N GLN A 142 -3.23 -11.27 3.18
CA GLN A 142 -2.92 -12.10 2.02
C GLN A 142 -3.69 -11.62 0.79
N TYR A 143 -3.06 -11.69 -0.37
CA TYR A 143 -3.68 -11.38 -1.65
C TYR A 143 -3.92 -12.66 -2.44
N PRO A 144 -5.14 -12.88 -2.96
CA PRO A 144 -5.40 -14.04 -3.81
C PRO A 144 -4.52 -14.03 -5.06
N LEU A 145 -3.90 -15.18 -5.32
CA LEU A 145 -3.08 -15.42 -6.50
C LEU A 145 -3.75 -16.43 -7.42
N LYS A 146 -3.51 -16.28 -8.72
CA LYS A 146 -3.97 -17.21 -9.74
C LYS A 146 -2.87 -17.40 -10.77
N VAL A 147 -2.65 -18.63 -11.20
CA VAL A 147 -1.71 -18.95 -12.29
C VAL A 147 -2.50 -19.44 -13.50
N GLU A 148 -2.39 -18.74 -14.63
CA GLU A 148 -3.01 -19.13 -15.90
C GLU A 148 -1.95 -19.11 -17.00
N ASN A 149 -1.82 -20.18 -17.78
CA ASN A 149 -0.85 -20.29 -18.88
C ASN A 149 0.62 -20.00 -18.48
N GLY A 150 0.99 -20.32 -17.23
CA GLY A 150 2.33 -20.04 -16.69
C GLY A 150 2.57 -18.56 -16.35
N LEU A 151 1.51 -17.75 -16.32
CA LEU A 151 1.53 -16.35 -15.90
C LEU A 151 0.90 -16.22 -14.51
N LEU A 152 1.58 -15.49 -13.62
CA LEU A 152 1.10 -15.22 -12.27
C LEU A 152 0.26 -13.94 -12.26
N TYR A 153 -0.95 -14.05 -11.72
CA TYR A 153 -1.89 -12.97 -11.52
C TYR A 153 -2.16 -12.74 -10.04
N ILE A 154 -2.34 -11.48 -9.66
CA ILE A 154 -2.73 -11.05 -8.32
C ILE A 154 -4.07 -10.30 -8.37
N GLN A 155 -4.95 -10.60 -7.43
CA GLN A 155 -6.20 -9.85 -7.26
C GLN A 155 -5.97 -8.64 -6.35
N VAL A 156 -6.18 -7.44 -6.88
CA VAL A 156 -5.99 -6.18 -6.15
C VAL A 156 -7.08 -5.16 -6.45
N PRO A 157 -7.35 -4.23 -5.52
CA PRO A 157 -8.28 -3.12 -5.76
C PRO A 157 -7.70 -2.16 -6.81
N THR A 158 -8.45 -1.91 -7.88
CA THR A 158 -8.00 -1.07 -9.02
C THR A 158 -8.54 0.36 -9.02
N GLU A 159 -9.30 0.77 -8.01
CA GLU A 159 -10.01 2.07 -8.02
C GLU A 159 -9.11 3.30 -8.05
N TYR A 160 -7.87 3.18 -7.56
CA TYR A 160 -6.89 4.26 -7.63
C TYR A 160 -6.53 4.63 -9.09
N LEU A 161 -6.78 3.73 -10.05
CA LEU A 161 -6.64 4.00 -11.49
C LEU A 161 -7.84 4.78 -12.06
N ALA A 162 -9.02 4.63 -11.47
CA ALA A 162 -10.24 5.25 -11.96
C ALA A 162 -10.41 6.70 -11.49
N SER A 163 -9.88 7.06 -10.32
CA SER A 163 -10.05 8.41 -9.74
C SER A 163 -9.06 9.45 -10.25
N ASN A 164 -7.83 9.06 -10.59
CA ASN A 164 -6.74 10.00 -10.91
C ASN A 164 -6.36 10.07 -12.40
N GLY A 165 -7.07 9.38 -13.30
CA GLY A 165 -6.87 9.48 -14.76
C GLY A 165 -5.49 9.02 -15.29
N ILE A 166 -4.56 8.66 -14.41
CA ILE A 166 -3.23 8.15 -14.76
C ILE A 166 -3.23 6.65 -14.43
N ALA A 167 -3.29 5.82 -15.48
CA ALA A 167 -3.18 4.38 -15.36
C ALA A 167 -1.76 3.98 -14.89
N GLN A 168 -1.54 3.96 -13.58
CA GLN A 168 -0.35 3.37 -12.99
C GLN A 168 -0.42 1.85 -13.13
N LYS A 169 0.32 1.27 -14.09
CA LYS A 169 0.51 -0.19 -14.13
C LYS A 169 1.11 -0.62 -12.79
N GLY A 170 0.66 -1.73 -12.23
CA GLY A 170 1.34 -2.30 -11.07
C GLY A 170 2.78 -2.59 -11.45
N VAL A 171 3.72 -2.10 -10.64
CA VAL A 171 5.15 -2.16 -10.95
C VAL A 171 5.78 -3.20 -10.04
N VAL A 172 6.51 -4.14 -10.64
CA VAL A 172 7.46 -4.97 -9.89
C VAL A 172 8.62 -4.07 -9.52
N VAL A 173 8.76 -3.75 -8.24
CA VAL A 173 9.74 -2.79 -7.71
C VAL A 173 11.09 -3.46 -7.48
N ALA A 174 11.11 -4.75 -7.15
CA ALA A 174 12.31 -5.56 -7.10
C ALA A 174 11.97 -7.03 -7.34
N ALA A 175 12.70 -7.71 -8.21
CA ALA A 175 12.73 -9.17 -8.26
C ALA A 175 14.02 -9.59 -7.57
N ALA A 176 13.94 -10.33 -6.46
CA ALA A 176 15.13 -10.83 -5.79
C ALA A 176 15.74 -11.97 -6.62
N GLY A 177 16.52 -11.60 -7.63
CA GLY A 177 17.65 -12.42 -8.06
C GLY A 177 18.85 -12.00 -7.22
N GLU A 178 19.46 -12.95 -6.52
CA GLU A 178 20.79 -12.88 -5.88
C GLU A 178 21.22 -11.49 -5.36
N GLY A 179 20.87 -11.21 -4.09
CA GLY A 179 21.66 -10.33 -3.23
C GLY A 179 21.61 -8.82 -3.52
N ASP A 180 20.49 -8.16 -3.21
CA ASP A 180 20.59 -6.79 -2.71
C ASP A 180 21.08 -6.84 -1.25
N LYS A 181 22.40 -6.79 -1.06
CA LYS A 181 23.01 -6.78 0.28
C LYS A 181 22.77 -5.48 1.05
N ARG A 182 21.90 -4.58 0.58
CA ARG A 182 21.51 -3.36 1.29
C ARG A 182 20.37 -3.59 2.28
N GLY A 183 20.53 -4.60 3.14
CA GLY A 183 19.76 -4.68 4.38
C GLY A 183 20.26 -3.62 5.38
N PRO A 184 19.41 -3.13 6.31
CA PRO A 184 19.85 -2.27 7.39
C PRO A 184 20.69 -3.12 8.36
N GLY A 185 22.00 -3.14 8.14
CA GLY A 185 22.92 -4.02 8.85
C GLY A 185 24.28 -4.23 8.16
N HIS A 186 24.46 -3.78 6.91
CA HIS A 186 25.80 -3.67 6.33
C HIS A 186 26.36 -2.28 6.65
N ASP A 187 27.38 -2.23 7.50
CA ASP A 187 28.17 -1.03 7.72
C ASP A 187 28.95 -0.73 6.42
N PRO A 188 28.71 0.41 5.73
CA PRO A 188 29.37 0.72 4.46
C PRO A 188 30.90 0.77 4.59
N CYS A 189 31.39 0.98 5.81
CA CYS A 189 32.81 1.12 6.15
C CYS A 189 33.59 -0.21 6.15
N LEU A 190 32.92 -1.37 6.21
CA LEU A 190 33.59 -2.69 6.23
C LEU A 190 33.76 -3.29 4.82
N SER A 191 33.44 -2.52 3.79
CA SER A 191 33.71 -2.89 2.40
C SER A 191 35.22 -2.84 2.15
N VAL A 192 35.90 -3.98 2.34
CA VAL A 192 37.29 -4.15 1.92
C VAL A 192 37.37 -3.82 0.43
N LYS A 193 37.99 -2.68 0.13
CA LYS A 193 38.31 -2.25 -1.24
C LYS A 193 39.20 -3.34 -1.85
N PRO A 194 38.88 -3.92 -3.02
CA PRO A 194 39.79 -4.86 -3.66
C PRO A 194 41.09 -4.13 -3.99
N ALA A 195 42.20 -4.66 -3.48
CA ALA A 195 43.53 -4.15 -3.74
C ALA A 195 43.86 -4.29 -5.23
N GLY A 196 44.29 -3.19 -5.84
CA GLY A 196 45.18 -3.17 -7.00
C GLY A 196 44.56 -3.56 -8.34
N THR A 197 44.03 -2.57 -9.06
CA THR A 197 44.33 -2.45 -10.49
C THR A 197 44.84 -1.04 -10.75
N ALA A 198 46.02 -0.99 -11.33
CA ALA A 198 46.72 0.23 -11.70
C ALA A 198 45.93 0.95 -12.78
N ASP A 199 45.81 2.28 -12.68
CA ASP A 199 45.53 3.10 -13.84
C ASP A 199 46.32 4.41 -13.78
N ALA A 200 47.15 4.53 -14.81
CA ALA A 200 47.94 5.69 -15.15
C ALA A 200 47.03 6.85 -15.55
N HIS A 201 47.24 8.02 -14.96
CA HIS A 201 46.83 9.27 -15.58
C HIS A 201 47.91 10.33 -15.43
N ALA A 202 48.66 10.46 -16.53
CA ALA A 202 49.40 11.60 -17.05
C ALA A 202 49.28 12.92 -16.26
N SER A 203 50.38 13.30 -15.58
CA SER A 203 50.64 14.67 -15.20
C SER A 203 51.10 15.47 -16.42
N ARG A 204 50.29 16.46 -16.76
CA ARG A 204 50.46 17.39 -17.87
C ARG A 204 51.55 18.41 -17.53
N ALA A 205 52.47 18.60 -18.47
CA ALA A 205 53.56 19.58 -18.41
C ALA A 205 53.08 21.01 -18.13
N ARG A 206 53.85 21.74 -17.30
CA ARG A 206 54.09 23.18 -17.42
C ARG A 206 55.58 23.39 -17.23
N GLY A 207 56.20 24.01 -18.22
CA GLY A 207 57.62 24.31 -18.26
C GLY A 207 58.01 25.57 -17.48
N ASP A 208 59.33 25.66 -17.34
CA ASP A 208 60.22 26.83 -17.40
C ASP A 208 59.95 28.04 -16.47
N GLU A 209 60.89 28.27 -15.55
CA GLU A 209 61.84 29.43 -15.55
C GLU A 209 62.77 29.28 -14.31
N GLU A 210 64.00 28.81 -14.46
CA GLU A 210 65.27 29.57 -14.54
C GLU A 210 65.71 30.34 -13.25
N ARG A 211 66.79 29.83 -12.63
CA ARG A 211 67.97 30.55 -12.07
C ARG A 211 67.80 31.53 -10.89
N VAL A 212 68.39 31.19 -9.74
CA VAL A 212 69.67 31.70 -9.15
C VAL A 212 69.92 30.94 -7.83
#